data_AF-A0A6P1ZED3-F1
#
_entry.id   AF-A0A6P1ZED3-F1
#
_cell.length_a   1.000
_cell.length_b   1.000
_cell.length_c   1.000
_cell.angle_alpha   90.00
_cell.angle_beta   90.00
_cell.angle_gamma   90.00
#
_symmetry.space_group_name_H-M   'P 1'
#
loop_
_entity.id
_entity.type
_entity.pdbx_description
1 polymer ?
#
loop_
_entity_poly.entity_id
_entity_poly.type
_entity_poly.pdbx_seq_one_letter_code
_entity_poly.pdbx_strand_id
1 'polypeptide(L)'
;MALNDFEKNFIYDISSRLLSQDLLTNAYFMNSQVGSSLRDMVLARQPVQPLTNPFDEAITGTLRGDAAAVRRNADNVTEAATMMGVAQSGTSQILDALSSMEDIIDKINSGELIASDPSVQADYDALRDQITGIYESTDYNGIYVLDSSQWGTEQINSSGQVYIQAFKDGGFNVSFHAVDDPVSGSSWSDLQGSSLATDLAGQTLLVDDFTSAITTIDDLYQSRESMLESQASSLENQATLLDQAVEARRQNTTSLSVENLLVDLILKDSGGLLDEQG
;
A
#
# COMPACT_ATOMS: atom_id res chain seq x y z
N MET A 1 -9.00 -48.11 83.69
CA MET A 1 -9.28 -46.85 84.40
C MET A 1 -10.11 -45.99 83.46
N ALA A 2 -11.40 -45.81 83.78
CA ALA A 2 -12.27 -44.95 82.99
C ALA A 2 -12.01 -43.50 83.41
N LEU A 3 -11.86 -42.60 82.44
CA LEU A 3 -11.72 -41.16 82.65
C LEU A 3 -12.82 -40.65 83.58
N ASN A 4 -12.46 -39.81 84.54
CA ASN A 4 -13.42 -39.24 85.48
C ASN A 4 -14.34 -38.28 84.72
N ASP A 5 -15.62 -38.20 85.08
CA ASP A 5 -16.61 -37.49 84.24
C ASP A 5 -16.32 -35.99 84.07
N PHE A 6 -15.52 -35.41 84.98
CA PHE A 6 -15.00 -34.05 84.85
C PHE A 6 -13.97 -33.90 83.71
N GLU A 7 -13.07 -34.88 83.53
CA GLU A 7 -12.05 -34.87 82.47
C GLU A 7 -12.70 -35.08 81.11
N LYS A 8 -13.74 -35.91 81.01
CA LYS A 8 -14.52 -36.09 79.79
C LYS A 8 -15.24 -34.80 79.38
N ASN A 9 -15.86 -34.11 80.33
CA ASN A 9 -16.53 -32.83 80.06
C ASN A 9 -15.54 -31.73 79.67
N PHE A 10 -14.35 -31.69 80.27
CA PHE A 10 -13.31 -30.74 79.91
C PHE A 10 -12.75 -30.99 78.50
N ILE A 11 -12.47 -32.25 78.15
CA ILE A 11 -12.03 -32.63 76.81
C ILE A 11 -13.13 -32.32 75.78
N TYR A 12 -14.40 -32.55 76.13
CA TYR A 12 -15.54 -32.22 75.27
C TYR A 12 -15.67 -30.70 75.06
N ASP A 13 -15.54 -29.89 76.11
CA ASP A 13 -15.68 -28.44 76.01
C ASP A 13 -14.53 -27.80 75.20
N ILE A 14 -13.29 -28.23 75.45
CA ILE A 14 -12.12 -27.78 74.68
C ILE A 14 -12.19 -28.23 73.22
N SER A 15 -12.60 -29.47 72.95
CA SER A 15 -12.75 -29.95 71.57
C SER A 15 -13.88 -29.23 70.85
N SER A 16 -14.99 -28.91 71.53
CA SER A 16 -16.06 -28.09 70.94
C SER A 16 -15.60 -26.66 70.66
N ARG A 17 -14.78 -26.07 71.53
CA ARG A 17 -14.22 -24.72 71.33
C ARG A 17 -13.25 -24.69 70.17
N LEU A 18 -12.31 -25.63 70.10
CA LEU A 18 -11.38 -25.72 68.97
C LEU A 18 -12.13 -25.95 67.66
N LEU A 19 -13.12 -26.84 67.65
CA LEU A 19 -13.92 -27.11 66.46
C LEU A 19 -14.79 -25.92 66.07
N SER A 20 -15.31 -25.16 67.03
CA SER A 20 -16.02 -23.89 66.76
C SER A 20 -15.08 -22.82 66.21
N GLN A 21 -13.84 -22.75 66.71
CA GLN A 21 -12.85 -21.77 66.26
C GLN A 21 -12.33 -22.11 64.87
N ASP A 22 -12.17 -23.40 64.55
CA ASP A 22 -11.77 -23.89 63.24
C ASP A 22 -12.92 -23.74 62.22
N LEU A 23 -14.17 -24.00 62.62
CA LEU A 23 -15.35 -23.69 61.81
C LEU A 23 -15.51 -22.18 61.57
N LEU A 24 -15.25 -21.34 62.56
CA LEU A 24 -15.29 -19.89 62.40
C LEU A 24 -14.17 -19.44 61.47
N THR A 25 -12.94 -19.92 61.65
CA THR A 25 -11.82 -19.55 60.78
C THR A 25 -12.07 -20.03 59.35
N ASN A 26 -12.57 -21.24 59.15
CA ASN A 26 -12.92 -21.76 57.83
C ASN A 26 -14.11 -21.00 57.22
N ALA A 27 -15.19 -20.73 57.97
CA ALA A 27 -16.32 -19.95 57.48
C ALA A 27 -15.95 -18.49 57.16
N TYR A 28 -15.10 -17.86 57.99
CA TYR A 28 -14.66 -16.47 57.83
C TYR A 28 -13.48 -16.30 56.86
N PHE A 29 -12.75 -17.34 56.45
CA PHE A 29 -11.68 -17.21 55.45
C PHE A 29 -11.94 -17.98 54.15
N MET A 30 -12.69 -19.08 54.17
CA MET A 30 -13.00 -19.80 52.93
C MET A 30 -14.23 -19.23 52.20
N ASN A 31 -15.23 -18.72 52.94
CA ASN A 31 -16.49 -18.20 52.39
C ASN A 31 -16.72 -16.70 52.63
N SER A 32 -15.79 -15.99 53.28
CA SER A 32 -15.92 -14.53 53.39
C SER A 32 -15.43 -13.82 52.14
N GLN A 33 -15.99 -12.64 51.88
CA GLN A 33 -15.52 -11.73 50.84
C GLN A 33 -14.04 -11.36 50.99
N VAL A 34 -13.50 -11.34 52.22
CA VAL A 34 -12.09 -11.00 52.47
C VAL A 34 -11.19 -12.15 52.05
N GLY A 35 -11.56 -13.39 52.38
CA GLY A 35 -10.80 -14.57 52.00
C GLY A 35 -10.94 -14.95 50.52
N SER A 36 -12.09 -14.68 49.90
CA SER A 36 -12.23 -14.75 48.44
C SER A 36 -11.44 -13.63 47.76
N SER A 37 -11.48 -12.39 48.28
CA SER A 37 -10.74 -11.26 47.72
C SER A 37 -9.23 -11.43 47.85
N LEU A 38 -8.71 -11.99 48.95
CA LEU A 38 -7.29 -12.30 49.11
C LEU A 38 -6.87 -13.45 48.20
N ARG A 39 -7.72 -14.47 48.05
CA ARG A 39 -7.47 -15.60 47.15
C ARG A 39 -7.53 -15.17 45.69
N ASP A 40 -8.46 -14.30 45.32
CA ASP A 40 -8.52 -13.67 44.01
C ASP A 40 -7.33 -12.72 43.81
N MET A 41 -6.88 -11.98 44.83
CA MET A 41 -5.69 -11.13 44.69
C MET A 41 -4.39 -11.93 44.52
N VAL A 42 -4.31 -13.14 45.09
CA VAL A 42 -3.13 -14.02 45.01
C VAL A 42 -3.17 -14.97 43.80
N LEU A 43 -4.37 -15.42 43.38
CA LEU A 43 -4.53 -16.44 42.33
C LEU A 43 -5.19 -15.91 41.06
N ALA A 44 -6.01 -14.86 41.12
CA ALA A 44 -6.41 -14.21 39.89
C ALA A 44 -5.16 -13.52 39.35
N ARG A 45 -4.77 -13.89 38.13
CA ARG A 45 -4.04 -12.95 37.29
C ARG A 45 -4.89 -11.69 37.29
N GLN A 46 -4.51 -10.69 38.08
CA GLN A 46 -5.06 -9.37 37.93
C GLN A 46 -5.06 -9.10 36.42
N PRO A 47 -6.16 -8.62 35.82
CA PRO A 47 -6.04 -8.05 34.50
C PRO A 47 -5.04 -6.94 34.72
N VAL A 48 -3.78 -7.19 34.36
CA VAL A 48 -2.78 -6.15 34.26
C VAL A 48 -3.41 -5.30 33.19
N GLN A 49 -4.17 -4.28 33.58
CA GLN A 49 -4.41 -3.17 32.69
C GLN A 49 -2.99 -2.77 32.37
N PRO A 50 -2.51 -3.01 31.12
CA PRO A 50 -1.20 -2.55 30.78
C PRO A 50 -1.22 -1.09 31.17
N LEU A 51 -0.21 -0.65 31.92
CA LEU A 51 -0.02 0.76 32.19
C LEU A 51 0.35 1.38 30.83
N THR A 52 -0.64 1.48 29.94
CA THR A 52 -0.53 2.14 28.65
C THR A 52 -0.36 3.59 29.02
N ASN A 53 0.91 4.00 29.00
CA ASN A 53 1.26 5.38 29.08
C ASN A 53 0.43 6.12 28.01
N PRO A 54 -0.45 7.07 28.38
CA PRO A 54 -1.33 7.74 27.43
C PRO A 54 -0.54 8.45 26.32
N PHE A 55 0.73 8.79 26.56
CA PHE A 55 1.64 9.30 25.54
C PHE A 55 2.07 8.22 24.54
N ASP A 56 2.35 6.99 24.99
CA ASP A 56 2.72 5.90 24.09
C ASP A 56 1.51 5.39 23.29
N GLU A 57 0.31 5.37 23.87
CA GLU A 57 -0.92 5.07 23.14
C GLU A 57 -1.23 6.16 22.10
N ALA A 58 -1.06 7.43 22.46
CA ALA A 58 -1.20 8.52 21.50
C ALA A 58 -0.19 8.42 20.34
N ILE A 59 1.09 8.16 20.64
CA ILE A 59 2.13 8.03 19.62
C ILE A 59 1.89 6.80 18.74
N THR A 60 1.58 5.64 19.31
CA THR A 60 1.25 4.44 18.53
C THR A 60 -0.02 4.63 17.70
N GLY A 61 -1.01 5.37 18.19
CA GLY A 61 -2.18 5.80 17.44
C GLY A 61 -1.81 6.67 16.23
N THR A 62 -0.93 7.67 16.41
CA THR A 62 -0.43 8.48 15.29
C THR A 62 0.35 7.66 14.27
N LEU A 63 1.25 6.78 14.72
CA LEU A 63 2.04 5.92 13.83
C LEU A 63 1.18 4.96 13.02
N ARG A 64 0.11 4.39 13.59
CA ARG A 64 -0.86 3.57 12.84
C ARG A 64 -1.62 4.41 11.81
N GLY A 65 -1.99 5.64 12.17
CA GLY A 65 -2.62 6.58 11.26
C GLY A 65 -1.73 6.92 10.07
N ASP A 66 -0.46 7.22 10.35
CA ASP A 66 0.55 7.53 9.35
C ASP A 66 0.84 6.31 8.47
N ALA A 67 0.99 5.11 9.05
CA ALA A 67 1.18 3.87 8.29
C ALA A 67 0.01 3.61 7.33
N ALA A 68 -1.24 3.79 7.78
CA ALA A 68 -2.40 3.66 6.93
C ALA A 68 -2.46 4.74 5.83
N ALA A 69 -2.06 5.97 6.13
CA ALA A 69 -1.98 7.04 5.14
C ALA A 69 -0.90 6.77 4.08
N VAL A 70 0.27 6.30 4.49
CA VAL A 70 1.37 5.93 3.59
C VAL A 70 0.99 4.75 2.69
N ARG A 71 0.26 3.75 3.19
CA ARG A 71 -0.25 2.66 2.34
C ARG A 71 -1.20 3.16 1.26
N ARG A 72 -2.16 4.01 1.62
CA ARG A 72 -3.06 4.61 0.62
C ARG A 72 -2.30 5.43 -0.42
N ASN A 73 -1.22 6.10 -0.02
CA ASN A 73 -0.33 6.76 -0.96
C ASN A 73 0.33 5.75 -1.91
N ALA A 74 0.88 4.65 -1.37
CA ALA A 74 1.47 3.59 -2.18
C ALA A 74 0.45 3.02 -3.18
N ASP A 75 -0.79 2.80 -2.76
CA ASP A 75 -1.88 2.35 -3.62
C ASP A 75 -2.17 3.37 -4.75
N ASN A 76 -2.29 4.66 -4.42
CA ASN A 76 -2.54 5.71 -5.41
C ASN A 76 -1.36 5.88 -6.40
N VAL A 77 -0.11 5.76 -5.93
CA VAL A 77 1.08 5.77 -6.79
C VAL A 77 1.11 4.53 -7.68
N THR A 78 0.67 3.39 -7.18
CA THR A 78 0.53 2.16 -7.98
C THR A 78 -0.53 2.34 -9.06
N GLU A 79 -1.67 2.96 -8.72
CA GLU A 79 -2.70 3.30 -9.70
C GLU A 79 -2.13 4.19 -10.81
N ALA A 80 -1.37 5.22 -10.43
CA ALA A 80 -0.66 6.08 -11.37
C ALA A 80 0.33 5.31 -12.28
N ALA A 81 1.07 4.34 -11.73
CA ALA A 81 1.94 3.47 -12.51
C ALA A 81 1.12 2.65 -13.52
N THR A 82 -0.02 2.08 -13.11
CA THR A 82 -0.88 1.32 -14.02
C THR A 82 -1.47 2.20 -15.13
N MET A 83 -1.78 3.47 -14.85
CA MET A 83 -2.22 4.42 -15.87
C MET A 83 -1.12 4.68 -16.92
N MET A 84 0.13 4.82 -16.47
CA MET A 84 1.29 4.97 -17.37
C MET A 84 1.51 3.70 -18.20
N GLY A 85 1.37 2.51 -17.59
CA GLY A 85 1.48 1.24 -18.31
C GLY A 85 0.41 1.03 -19.39
N VAL A 86 -0.83 1.50 -19.16
CA VAL A 86 -1.88 1.50 -20.20
C VAL A 86 -1.50 2.44 -21.36
N ALA A 87 -1.01 3.64 -21.05
CA ALA A 87 -0.54 4.58 -22.08
C ALA A 87 0.64 4.00 -22.88
N GLN A 88 1.60 3.37 -22.20
CA GLN A 88 2.77 2.69 -22.78
C GLN A 88 2.34 1.53 -23.69
N SER A 89 1.37 0.72 -23.26
CA SER A 89 0.83 -0.35 -24.11
C SER A 89 0.15 0.19 -25.38
N GLY A 90 -0.54 1.33 -25.29
CA GLY A 90 -1.11 2.01 -26.45
C GLY A 90 -0.03 2.53 -27.41
N THR A 91 1.01 3.20 -26.90
CA THR A 91 2.11 3.70 -27.73
C THR A 91 2.92 2.58 -28.38
N SER A 92 3.16 1.48 -27.67
CA SER A 92 3.82 0.30 -28.22
C SER A 92 3.04 -0.31 -29.38
N GLN A 93 1.71 -0.38 -29.30
CA GLN A 93 0.87 -0.87 -30.41
C GLN A 93 0.90 0.07 -31.62
N ILE A 94 1.03 1.38 -31.39
CA ILE A 94 1.22 2.37 -32.47
C ILE A 94 2.59 2.16 -33.13
N LEU A 95 3.65 1.91 -32.36
CA LEU A 95 4.97 1.59 -32.91
C LEU A 95 4.95 0.31 -33.75
N ASP A 96 4.23 -0.73 -33.33
CA ASP A 96 4.08 -1.96 -34.11
C ASP A 96 3.38 -1.71 -35.46
N ALA A 97 2.35 -0.85 -35.47
CA ALA A 97 1.67 -0.45 -36.70
C ALA A 97 2.56 0.40 -37.61
N LEU A 98 3.35 1.32 -37.04
CA LEU A 98 4.34 2.12 -37.78
C LEU A 98 5.47 1.27 -38.37
N SER A 99 5.98 0.29 -37.61
CA SER A 99 6.96 -0.67 -38.12
C SER A 99 6.38 -1.51 -39.27
N SER A 100 5.09 -1.84 -39.22
CA SER A 100 4.41 -2.52 -40.33
C SER A 100 4.28 -1.62 -41.56
N MET A 101 4.08 -0.31 -41.39
CA MET A 101 4.10 0.67 -42.48
C MET A 101 5.50 0.81 -43.10
N GLU A 102 6.54 0.86 -42.27
CA GLU A 102 7.94 0.87 -42.71
C GLU A 102 8.27 -0.38 -43.55
N ASP A 103 7.85 -1.57 -43.10
CA ASP A 103 8.02 -2.83 -43.84
C ASP A 103 7.32 -2.82 -45.21
N ILE A 104 6.12 -2.22 -45.32
CA ILE A 104 5.44 -2.02 -46.61
C ILE A 104 6.30 -1.13 -47.51
N ILE A 105 6.80 -0.02 -47.00
CA ILE A 105 7.64 0.93 -47.74
C ILE A 105 8.94 0.26 -48.21
N ASP A 106 9.58 -0.53 -47.36
CA ASP A 106 10.80 -1.27 -47.67
C ASP A 106 10.58 -2.34 -48.74
N LYS A 107 9.46 -3.06 -48.68
CA LYS A 107 9.08 -4.02 -49.72
C LYS A 107 8.75 -3.35 -51.06
N ILE A 108 8.24 -2.12 -51.04
CA ILE A 108 8.09 -1.31 -52.25
C ILE A 108 9.47 -0.92 -52.80
N ASN A 109 10.38 -0.48 -51.93
CA ASN A 109 11.74 -0.09 -52.32
C ASN A 109 12.57 -1.26 -52.87
N SER A 110 12.37 -2.47 -52.34
CA SER A 110 13.01 -3.70 -52.83
C SER A 110 12.41 -4.24 -54.14
N GLY A 111 11.24 -3.71 -54.53
CA GLY A 111 10.48 -4.13 -55.71
C GLY A 111 9.66 -5.41 -55.49
N GLU A 112 9.51 -5.87 -54.24
CA GLU A 112 8.65 -6.99 -53.87
C GLU A 112 7.16 -6.61 -53.93
N LEU A 113 6.83 -5.37 -53.56
CA LEU A 113 5.50 -4.79 -53.66
C LEU A 113 5.44 -3.67 -54.70
N ILE A 114 4.25 -3.46 -55.27
CA ILE A 114 4.00 -2.39 -56.23
C ILE A 114 3.21 -1.30 -55.52
N ALA A 115 3.79 -0.10 -55.40
CA ALA A 115 3.17 1.04 -54.71
C ALA A 115 1.80 1.46 -55.26
N SER A 116 1.54 1.18 -56.54
CA SER A 116 0.27 1.46 -57.21
C SER A 116 -0.76 0.33 -57.11
N ASP A 117 -0.45 -0.78 -56.42
CA ASP A 117 -1.41 -1.85 -56.19
C ASP A 117 -2.47 -1.39 -55.18
N PRO A 118 -3.77 -1.37 -55.54
CA PRO A 118 -4.83 -0.98 -54.62
C PRO A 118 -4.85 -1.75 -53.31
N SER A 119 -4.36 -3.00 -53.30
CA SER A 119 -4.29 -3.84 -52.11
C SER A 119 -3.27 -3.30 -51.11
N VAL A 120 -2.07 -2.92 -51.59
CA VAL A 120 -0.99 -2.35 -50.77
C VAL A 120 -1.39 -1.00 -50.20
N GLN A 121 -2.07 -0.17 -51.00
CA GLN A 121 -2.57 1.12 -50.55
C GLN A 121 -3.64 0.96 -49.46
N ALA A 122 -4.56 0.01 -49.64
CA ALA A 122 -5.59 -0.28 -48.65
C ALA A 122 -5.01 -0.85 -47.35
N ASP A 123 -4.00 -1.71 -47.42
CA ASP A 123 -3.30 -2.24 -46.23
C ASP A 123 -2.60 -1.12 -45.45
N TYR A 124 -1.96 -0.18 -46.16
CA TYR A 124 -1.33 1.00 -45.54
C TYR A 124 -2.36 1.93 -44.88
N ASP A 125 -3.48 2.22 -45.56
CA ASP A 125 -4.58 3.01 -44.99
C ASP A 125 -5.21 2.30 -43.78
N ALA A 126 -5.33 0.97 -43.80
CA ALA A 126 -5.84 0.19 -42.69
C ALA A 126 -4.93 0.27 -41.45
N LEU A 127 -3.60 0.28 -41.64
CA LEU A 127 -2.65 0.51 -40.55
C LEU A 127 -2.79 1.92 -39.95
N ARG A 128 -3.02 2.95 -40.78
CA ARG A 128 -3.29 4.30 -40.28
C ARG A 128 -4.57 4.33 -39.45
N ASP A 129 -5.62 3.71 -39.96
CA ASP A 129 -6.92 3.67 -39.28
C ASP A 129 -6.82 2.85 -37.97
N GLN A 130 -5.97 1.82 -37.94
CA GLN A 130 -5.62 1.10 -36.71
C GLN A 130 -4.92 2.01 -35.70
N ILE A 131 -3.91 2.79 -36.11
CA ILE A 131 -3.25 3.78 -35.23
C ILE A 131 -4.29 4.75 -34.64
N THR A 132 -5.20 5.22 -35.49
CA THR A 132 -6.29 6.12 -35.08
C THR A 132 -7.18 5.46 -34.03
N GLY A 133 -7.63 4.23 -34.28
CA GLY A 133 -8.43 3.46 -33.34
C GLY A 133 -7.71 3.19 -32.02
N ILE A 134 -6.37 2.98 -32.03
CA ILE A 134 -5.61 2.73 -30.80
C ILE A 134 -5.61 3.96 -29.90
N TYR A 135 -5.20 5.14 -30.39
CA TYR A 135 -5.12 6.31 -29.52
C TYR A 135 -6.49 6.79 -29.04
N GLU A 136 -7.54 6.67 -29.88
CA GLU A 136 -8.92 7.04 -29.52
C GLU A 136 -9.54 6.08 -28.49
N SER A 137 -9.11 4.82 -28.44
CA SER A 137 -9.66 3.81 -27.51
C SER A 137 -8.80 3.54 -26.28
N THR A 138 -7.58 4.09 -26.21
CA THR A 138 -6.71 3.89 -25.06
C THR A 138 -7.18 4.77 -23.89
N ASP A 139 -7.92 4.17 -22.98
CA ASP A 139 -8.40 4.81 -21.76
C ASP A 139 -8.05 4.04 -20.48
N TYR A 140 -7.97 4.77 -19.38
CA TYR A 140 -7.91 4.20 -18.04
C TYR A 140 -9.09 4.72 -17.21
N ASN A 141 -10.03 3.84 -16.86
CA ASN A 141 -11.23 4.20 -16.11
C ASN A 141 -12.00 5.39 -16.73
N GLY A 142 -12.07 5.46 -18.06
CA GLY A 142 -12.70 6.55 -18.81
C GLY A 142 -11.85 7.80 -19.02
N ILE A 143 -10.58 7.79 -18.58
CA ILE A 143 -9.61 8.84 -18.86
C ILE A 143 -8.86 8.47 -20.13
N TYR A 144 -9.11 9.19 -21.22
CA TYR A 144 -8.36 9.04 -22.48
C TYR A 144 -6.94 9.57 -22.30
N VAL A 145 -5.95 8.68 -22.40
CA VAL A 145 -4.56 9.01 -22.05
C VAL A 145 -3.72 9.44 -23.25
N LEU A 146 -4.13 9.13 -24.48
CA LEU A 146 -3.38 9.43 -25.70
C LEU A 146 -4.07 10.45 -26.63
N ASP A 147 -5.38 10.67 -26.45
CA ASP A 147 -6.17 11.58 -27.28
C ASP A 147 -6.37 12.95 -26.60
N SER A 148 -5.68 13.98 -27.10
CA SER A 148 -5.77 15.33 -26.54
C SER A 148 -7.14 16.00 -26.74
N SER A 149 -7.91 15.55 -27.74
CA SER A 149 -9.24 16.10 -28.02
C SER A 149 -10.26 15.77 -26.92
N GLN A 150 -10.02 14.70 -26.17
CA GLN A 150 -10.84 14.26 -25.04
C GLN A 150 -10.35 14.82 -23.69
N TRP A 151 -9.30 15.63 -23.69
CA TRP A 151 -8.77 16.25 -22.47
C TRP A 151 -9.55 17.49 -22.06
N GLY A 152 -9.29 17.97 -20.83
CA GLY A 152 -10.00 19.12 -20.26
C GLY A 152 -11.26 18.72 -19.48
N THR A 153 -11.27 17.51 -18.93
CA THR A 153 -12.30 17.02 -18.00
C THR A 153 -11.91 17.33 -16.56
N GLU A 154 -12.73 16.91 -15.59
CA GLU A 154 -12.39 17.02 -14.17
C GLU A 154 -11.22 16.10 -13.77
N GLN A 155 -11.00 15.00 -14.51
CA GLN A 155 -9.99 13.99 -14.19
C GLN A 155 -8.65 14.26 -14.88
N ILE A 156 -8.68 14.81 -16.10
CA ILE A 156 -7.48 15.17 -16.87
C ILE A 156 -7.59 16.61 -17.37
N ASN A 157 -6.58 17.43 -17.06
CA ASN A 157 -6.59 18.82 -17.50
C ASN A 157 -6.28 18.94 -19.00
N SER A 158 -6.47 20.13 -19.57
CA SER A 158 -6.22 20.40 -20.99
C SER A 158 -4.75 20.28 -21.42
N SER A 159 -3.83 20.10 -20.46
CA SER A 159 -2.39 19.88 -20.70
C SER A 159 -2.01 18.41 -20.53
N GLY A 160 -2.97 17.50 -20.42
CA GLY A 160 -2.74 16.06 -20.26
C GLY A 160 -2.28 15.65 -18.88
N GLN A 161 -2.54 16.45 -17.84
CA GLN A 161 -2.09 16.15 -16.49
C GLN A 161 -3.23 15.57 -15.66
N VAL A 162 -2.95 14.44 -15.01
CA VAL A 162 -3.80 13.81 -14.01
C VAL A 162 -3.15 14.00 -12.64
N TYR A 163 -3.93 14.50 -11.69
CA TYR A 163 -3.46 14.74 -10.34
C TYR A 163 -3.65 13.49 -9.47
N ILE A 164 -2.56 12.99 -8.91
CA ILE A 164 -2.51 11.83 -8.02
C ILE A 164 -2.33 12.33 -6.60
N GLN A 165 -3.32 12.04 -5.75
CA GLN A 165 -3.25 12.39 -4.33
C GLN A 165 -2.25 11.48 -3.63
N ALA A 166 -1.20 12.05 -3.04
CA ALA A 166 -0.16 11.29 -2.33
C ALA A 166 -0.27 11.43 -0.81
N PHE A 167 -0.84 12.51 -0.27
CA PHE A 167 -0.97 12.66 1.19
C PHE A 167 -2.19 13.49 1.57
N LYS A 168 -2.41 13.74 2.87
CA LYS A 168 -3.60 14.46 3.36
C LYS A 168 -3.82 15.83 2.71
N ASP A 169 -2.74 16.55 2.41
CA ASP A 169 -2.77 17.92 1.86
C ASP A 169 -1.84 18.08 0.63
N GLY A 170 -1.60 17.00 -0.13
CA GLY A 170 -0.71 17.07 -1.28
C GLY A 170 -0.75 15.89 -2.22
N GLY A 171 -0.10 16.06 -3.37
CA GLY A 171 -0.09 15.12 -4.47
C GLY A 171 0.88 15.57 -5.56
N PHE A 172 0.90 14.84 -6.65
CA PHE A 172 1.73 15.13 -7.80
C PHE A 172 0.93 14.94 -9.08
N ASN A 173 1.39 15.56 -10.16
CA ASN A 173 0.78 15.41 -11.48
C ASN A 173 1.55 14.39 -12.29
N VAL A 174 0.82 13.46 -12.87
CA VAL A 174 1.29 12.59 -13.94
C VAL A 174 0.91 13.26 -15.25
N SER A 175 1.88 13.47 -16.15
CA SER A 175 1.64 14.12 -17.44
C SER A 175 1.65 13.10 -18.56
N PHE A 176 0.58 13.10 -19.35
CA PHE A 176 0.43 12.38 -20.60
C PHE A 176 0.79 13.29 -21.77
N HIS A 177 1.21 12.65 -22.85
CA HIS A 177 1.53 13.26 -24.13
C HIS A 177 0.48 12.85 -25.16
N ALA A 178 0.00 13.85 -25.87
CA ALA A 178 -0.91 13.73 -26.98
C ALA A 178 -0.25 12.93 -28.10
N VAL A 179 -0.98 11.99 -28.67
CA VAL A 179 -0.54 11.18 -29.81
C VAL A 179 -1.39 11.45 -31.05
N ASP A 180 -2.52 12.15 -30.92
CA ASP A 180 -3.39 12.59 -32.02
C ASP A 180 -2.68 13.54 -33.01
N ASP A 181 -1.70 14.32 -32.54
CA ASP A 181 -0.81 15.17 -33.36
C ASP A 181 0.65 14.97 -32.92
N PRO A 182 1.31 13.88 -33.39
CA PRO A 182 2.60 13.46 -32.87
C PRO A 182 3.74 14.42 -33.27
N VAL A 183 3.61 15.12 -34.40
CA VAL A 183 4.60 16.06 -34.92
C VAL A 183 3.90 17.31 -35.42
N SER A 184 4.20 18.46 -34.81
CA SER A 184 3.52 19.72 -35.10
C SER A 184 3.51 20.05 -36.60
N GLY A 185 2.32 20.02 -37.19
CA GLY A 185 2.11 20.33 -38.60
C GLY A 185 1.98 19.10 -39.52
N SER A 186 2.02 17.89 -38.96
CA SER A 186 1.81 16.62 -39.67
C SER A 186 0.83 15.75 -38.89
N SER A 187 -0.23 15.30 -39.55
CA SER A 187 -1.29 14.47 -38.96
C SER A 187 -1.17 13.02 -39.44
N TRP A 188 -1.74 12.08 -38.69
CA TRP A 188 -1.95 10.70 -39.15
C TRP A 188 -2.65 10.64 -40.52
N SER A 189 -3.52 11.60 -40.83
CA SER A 189 -4.21 11.69 -42.12
C SER A 189 -3.30 12.00 -43.32
N ASP A 190 -2.05 12.42 -43.09
CA ASP A 190 -1.03 12.63 -44.13
C ASP A 190 -0.37 11.31 -44.58
N LEU A 191 -0.51 10.25 -43.77
CA LEU A 191 -0.16 8.89 -44.16
C LEU A 191 -1.27 8.34 -45.06
N GLN A 192 -1.02 8.28 -46.36
CA GLN A 192 -2.04 7.86 -47.33
C GLN A 192 -1.47 6.80 -48.25
N GLY A 193 -2.18 5.68 -48.38
CA GLY A 193 -1.80 4.61 -49.29
C GLY A 193 -1.63 5.11 -50.73
N SER A 194 -2.50 6.04 -51.17
CA SER A 194 -2.40 6.64 -52.50
C SER A 194 -1.10 7.43 -52.73
N SER A 195 -0.51 7.99 -51.67
CA SER A 195 0.74 8.74 -51.71
C SER A 195 1.96 7.84 -51.88
N LEU A 196 1.88 6.53 -51.59
CA LEU A 196 2.97 5.58 -51.83
C LEU A 196 3.41 5.56 -53.29
N ALA A 197 2.48 5.75 -54.23
CA ALA A 197 2.77 5.75 -55.66
C ALA A 197 3.31 7.09 -56.19
N THR A 198 2.97 8.20 -55.52
CA THR A 198 3.29 9.57 -56.00
C THR A 198 4.44 10.23 -55.24
N ASP A 199 4.61 9.89 -53.96
CA ASP A 199 5.58 10.48 -53.05
C ASP A 199 6.00 9.47 -51.96
N LEU A 200 6.63 8.37 -52.39
CA LEU A 200 7.14 7.34 -51.47
C LEU A 200 8.13 7.92 -50.46
N ALA A 201 9.02 8.83 -50.91
CA ALA A 201 10.04 9.43 -50.06
C ALA A 201 9.44 10.32 -48.95
N GLY A 202 8.39 11.09 -49.26
CA GLY A 202 7.66 11.85 -48.26
C GLY A 202 6.96 10.96 -47.22
N GLN A 203 6.37 9.84 -47.66
CA GLN A 203 5.75 8.86 -46.76
C GLN A 203 6.79 8.18 -45.86
N THR A 204 7.98 7.83 -46.37
CA THR A 204 9.08 7.30 -45.54
C THR A 204 9.46 8.29 -44.44
N LEU A 205 9.68 9.56 -44.79
CA LEU A 205 10.05 10.58 -43.81
C LEU A 205 8.97 10.78 -42.73
N LEU A 206 7.69 10.76 -43.11
CA LEU A 206 6.59 10.87 -42.14
C LEU A 206 6.57 9.68 -41.18
N VAL A 207 6.73 8.45 -41.68
CA VAL A 207 6.77 7.25 -40.83
C VAL A 207 7.97 7.30 -39.88
N ASP A 208 9.15 7.72 -40.35
CA ASP A 208 10.36 7.86 -39.53
C ASP A 208 10.20 8.92 -38.43
N ASP A 209 9.65 10.09 -38.78
CA ASP A 209 9.40 11.20 -37.85
C ASP A 209 8.38 10.79 -36.78
N PHE A 210 7.27 10.16 -37.17
CA PHE A 210 6.26 9.66 -36.24
C PHE A 210 6.82 8.56 -35.36
N THR A 211 7.54 7.59 -35.92
CA THR A 211 8.18 6.52 -35.13
C THR A 211 9.11 7.11 -34.08
N SER A 212 9.96 8.07 -34.46
CA SER A 212 10.87 8.76 -33.53
C SER A 212 10.13 9.49 -32.41
N ALA A 213 9.03 10.19 -32.74
CA ALA A 213 8.21 10.90 -31.77
C ALA A 213 7.54 9.92 -30.79
N ILE A 214 6.90 8.86 -31.30
CA ILE A 214 6.21 7.87 -30.47
C ILE A 214 7.19 7.07 -29.62
N THR A 215 8.37 6.70 -30.13
CA THR A 215 9.40 6.02 -29.33
C THR A 215 9.83 6.89 -28.15
N THR A 216 9.99 8.20 -28.35
CA THR A 216 10.32 9.12 -27.25
C THR A 216 9.23 9.15 -26.18
N ILE A 217 7.96 9.11 -26.60
CA ILE A 217 6.81 9.07 -25.68
C ILE A 217 6.74 7.71 -24.95
N ASP A 218 6.94 6.60 -25.67
CA ASP A 218 6.93 5.24 -25.11
C ASP A 218 8.02 5.05 -24.04
N ASP A 219 9.26 5.46 -24.36
CA ASP A 219 10.39 5.42 -23.42
C ASP A 219 10.10 6.25 -22.16
N LEU A 220 9.46 7.42 -22.33
CA LEU A 220 9.08 8.27 -21.21
C LEU A 220 8.03 7.59 -20.33
N TYR A 221 7.01 6.94 -20.91
CA TYR A 221 6.01 6.22 -20.15
C TYR A 221 6.60 5.02 -19.42
N GLN A 222 7.43 4.22 -20.10
CA GLN A 222 8.11 3.08 -19.47
C GLN A 222 9.01 3.52 -18.30
N SER A 223 9.78 4.61 -18.48
CA SER A 223 10.63 5.15 -17.43
C SER A 223 9.83 5.66 -16.23
N ARG A 224 8.71 6.34 -16.49
CA ARG A 224 7.82 6.86 -15.44
C ARG A 224 7.07 5.77 -14.69
N GLU A 225 6.56 4.77 -15.39
CA GLU A 225 5.95 3.57 -14.79
C GLU A 225 6.93 2.93 -13.82
N SER A 226 8.14 2.61 -14.28
CA SER A 226 9.20 2.01 -13.45
C SER A 226 9.54 2.88 -12.21
N MET A 227 9.58 4.20 -12.38
CA MET A 227 9.84 5.14 -11.29
C MET A 227 8.72 5.11 -10.25
N LEU A 228 7.46 5.12 -10.70
CA LEU A 228 6.28 5.10 -9.84
C LEU A 228 6.16 3.76 -9.10
N GLU A 229 6.41 2.64 -9.76
CA GLU A 229 6.46 1.32 -9.11
C GLU A 229 7.53 1.27 -8.01
N SER A 230 8.73 1.81 -8.28
CA SER A 230 9.80 1.91 -7.29
C SER A 230 9.39 2.78 -6.10
N GLN A 231 8.74 3.91 -6.37
CA GLN A 231 8.23 4.81 -5.34
C GLN A 231 7.14 4.17 -4.50
N ALA A 232 6.18 3.46 -5.12
CA ALA A 232 5.13 2.71 -4.42
C ALA A 232 5.74 1.65 -3.49
N SER A 233 6.73 0.88 -3.97
CA SER A 233 7.45 -0.09 -3.14
C SER A 233 8.17 0.56 -1.96
N SER A 234 8.79 1.73 -2.17
CA SER A 234 9.42 2.49 -1.08
C SER A 234 8.42 2.92 -0.01
N LEU A 235 7.23 3.39 -0.42
CA LEU A 235 6.16 3.78 0.49
C LEU A 235 5.61 2.58 1.27
N GLU A 236 5.42 1.43 0.62
CA GLU A 236 4.97 0.20 1.27
C GLU A 236 5.97 -0.28 2.34
N ASN A 237 7.28 -0.19 2.02
CA ASN A 237 8.34 -0.48 2.98
C ASN A 237 8.31 0.50 4.17
N GLN A 238 8.10 1.80 3.92
CA GLN A 238 7.96 2.80 4.98
C GLN A 238 6.75 2.51 5.89
N ALA A 239 5.60 2.17 5.31
CA ALA A 239 4.42 1.79 6.09
C ALA A 239 4.68 0.56 6.96
N THR A 240 5.40 -0.43 6.42
CA THR A 240 5.80 -1.63 7.18
C THR A 240 6.73 -1.29 8.34
N LEU A 241 7.70 -0.38 8.15
CA LEU A 241 8.57 0.09 9.22
C LEU A 241 7.80 0.83 10.32
N LEU A 242 6.78 1.62 9.95
CA LEU A 242 5.92 2.30 10.93
C LEU A 242 5.12 1.29 11.76
N ASP A 243 4.59 0.24 11.14
CA ASP A 243 3.90 -0.84 11.86
C ASP A 243 4.85 -1.61 12.79
N GLN A 244 6.07 -1.90 12.36
CA GLN A 244 7.09 -2.51 13.21
C GLN A 244 7.43 -1.62 14.41
N ALA A 245 7.53 -0.30 14.21
CA ALA A 245 7.76 0.66 15.29
C ALA A 245 6.60 0.71 16.29
N VAL A 246 5.35 0.56 15.82
CA VAL A 246 4.17 0.44 16.69
C VAL A 246 4.26 -0.81 17.55
N GLU A 247 4.57 -1.96 16.96
CA GLU A 247 4.67 -3.23 17.70
C GLU A 247 5.84 -3.25 18.69
N ALA A 248 7.01 -2.70 18.31
CA ALA A 248 8.15 -2.57 19.22
C ALA A 248 7.83 -1.68 20.44
N ARG A 249 7.06 -0.60 20.25
CA ARG A 249 6.63 0.25 21.37
C ARG A 249 5.65 -0.46 22.30
N ARG A 250 4.72 -1.25 21.77
CA ARG A 250 3.78 -2.04 22.59
C ARG A 250 4.52 -3.01 23.52
N GLN A 251 5.50 -3.75 22.99
CA GLN A 251 6.25 -4.74 23.77
C GLN A 251 7.00 -4.13 24.97
N ASN A 252 7.52 -2.91 24.84
CA ASN A 252 8.23 -2.22 25.92
C ASN A 252 7.32 -1.71 27.04
N THR A 253 6.03 -1.46 26.77
CA THR A 253 5.08 -0.98 27.79
C THR A 253 4.47 -2.12 28.63
N THR A 254 4.53 -3.36 28.15
CA THR A 254 3.98 -4.55 28.83
C THR A 254 4.94 -5.25 29.79
N SER A 255 6.19 -4.81 29.95
CA SER A 255 7.25 -5.60 30.59
C SER A 255 7.62 -5.23 32.03
N LEU A 256 6.88 -4.35 32.71
CA LEU A 256 6.93 -4.30 34.17
C LEU A 256 6.19 -5.52 34.72
N SER A 257 6.89 -6.65 34.81
CA SER A 257 6.34 -7.86 35.39
C SER A 257 5.99 -7.62 36.86
N VAL A 258 4.98 -8.36 37.34
CA VAL A 258 4.51 -8.28 38.72
C VAL A 258 5.65 -8.53 39.71
N GLU A 259 6.64 -9.35 39.34
CA GLU A 259 7.85 -9.55 40.13
C GLU A 259 8.67 -8.26 40.32
N ASN A 260 8.85 -7.45 39.27
CA ASN A 260 9.58 -6.18 39.37
C ASN A 260 8.80 -5.16 40.23
N LEU A 261 7.47 -5.11 40.10
CA LEU A 261 6.62 -4.25 40.93
C LEU A 261 6.60 -4.69 42.40
N LEU A 262 6.63 -6.01 42.66
CA LEU A 262 6.74 -6.56 44.02
C LEU A 262 8.10 -6.29 44.64
N VAL A 263 9.18 -6.45 43.87
CA VAL A 263 10.54 -6.13 44.32
C VAL A 263 10.63 -4.65 44.67
N ASP A 264 10.09 -3.76 43.83
CA ASP A 264 10.14 -2.31 44.07
C ASP A 264 9.25 -1.88 45.25
N LEU A 265 8.10 -2.52 45.46
CA LEU A 265 7.25 -2.31 46.64
C LEU A 265 7.93 -2.81 47.92
N ILE A 266 8.56 -3.99 47.87
CA ILE A 266 9.33 -4.56 48.98
C ILE A 266 10.53 -3.67 49.30
N LEU A 267 11.24 -3.16 48.30
CA LEU A 267 12.37 -2.24 48.48
C LEU A 267 11.93 -0.89 49.08
N LYS A 268 10.75 -0.40 48.68
CA LYS A 268 10.19 0.86 49.18
C LYS A 268 9.68 0.77 50.62
N ASP A 269 9.07 -0.34 51.02
CA ASP A 269 8.57 -0.56 52.39
C ASP A 269 9.64 -1.11 53.34
N SER A 270 10.66 -1.83 52.83
CA SER A 270 11.72 -2.40 53.69
C SER A 270 12.85 -1.43 54.01
N GLY A 271 12.93 -0.27 53.35
CA GLY A 271 13.91 0.76 53.69
C GLY A 271 15.35 0.23 53.73
N GLY A 272 15.80 -0.35 52.61
CA GLY A 272 17.20 -0.72 52.39
C GLY A 272 17.58 -2.12 52.86
N LEU A 273 18.28 -2.83 51.96
CA LEU A 273 19.45 -3.71 52.17
C LEU A 273 19.59 -4.68 50.98
N LEU A 274 19.73 -4.15 49.77
CA LEU A 274 20.40 -4.88 48.68
C LEU A 274 21.36 -3.90 48.00
N ASP A 275 22.64 -4.15 48.20
CA ASP A 275 23.75 -3.53 47.48
C ASP A 275 23.71 -4.04 46.04
N GLU A 276 23.62 -3.12 45.08
CA GLU A 276 23.53 -3.42 43.63
C GLU A 276 24.88 -3.86 43.02
N GLN A 277 25.79 -4.43 43.80
CA GLN A 277 27.01 -5.06 43.29
C GLN A 277 27.23 -6.44 43.92
N GLY A 278 26.79 -7.47 43.19
CA GLY A 278 27.04 -8.89 43.45
C GLY A 278 26.30 -9.78 42.49
#